data_AF-V9ID23-F1
#
_entry.id   AF-V9ID23-F1
#
_cell.length_a   1.000
_cell.length_b   1.000
_cell.length_c   1.000
_cell.angle_alpha   90.00
_cell.angle_beta   90.00
_cell.angle_gamma   90.00
#
_symmetry.space_group_name_H-M   'P 1'
#
loop_
_entity.id
_entity.type
_entity.pdbx_description
1 polymer ?
#
loop_
_entity_poly.entity_id
_entity_poly.type
_entity_poly.pdbx_seq_one_letter_code
_entity_poly.pdbx_strand_id
1 'polypeptide(L)'
;MKGMLVPALLGVLMVCRVQAVSERLELAPAGGRSEPQVATLCEAGEVYLAQHMGEQGRWVSSTDKKSCMTDKLEILEYCKKAYPKRDITNIVESSHYVRVSGWCKPGRTKCKLSRWVKPYRCLGTY
;
A
#
# COMPACT_ATOMS: atom_id res chain seq x y z
N MET A 1 -17.89 -5.69 77.81
CA MET A 1 -18.63 -6.93 77.44
C MET A 1 -18.90 -6.90 75.94
N LYS A 2 -18.84 -8.07 75.29
CA LYS A 2 -19.43 -8.47 73.98
C LYS A 2 -19.74 -7.37 72.93
N GLY A 3 -19.18 -7.50 71.73
CA GLY A 3 -19.54 -6.66 70.57
C GLY A 3 -18.82 -7.06 69.28
N MET A 4 -19.15 -8.24 68.73
CA MET A 4 -18.63 -8.70 67.44
C MET A 4 -19.51 -8.13 66.31
N LEU A 5 -18.93 -7.42 65.34
CA LEU A 5 -19.65 -7.02 64.13
C LEU A 5 -18.73 -6.96 62.91
N VAL A 6 -18.92 -7.92 62.00
CA VAL A 6 -18.47 -7.84 60.60
C VAL A 6 -19.69 -7.49 59.76
N PRO A 7 -19.59 -6.53 58.82
CA PRO A 7 -20.40 -6.66 57.62
C PRO A 7 -19.69 -6.30 56.31
N ALA A 8 -20.12 -7.01 55.26
CA ALA A 8 -20.29 -6.57 53.87
C ALA A 8 -19.06 -6.15 53.02
N LEU A 9 -18.64 -7.10 52.18
CA LEU A 9 -18.78 -7.03 50.71
C LEU A 9 -18.53 -5.66 50.02
N LEU A 10 -17.36 -5.50 49.41
CA LEU A 10 -17.26 -4.87 48.09
C LEU A 10 -16.48 -5.78 47.13
N GLY A 11 -17.20 -6.41 46.20
CA GLY A 11 -16.60 -7.15 45.10
C GLY A 11 -16.08 -6.18 44.04
N VAL A 12 -14.77 -6.19 43.78
CA VAL A 12 -14.16 -5.48 42.65
C VAL A 12 -13.81 -6.49 41.56
N LEU A 13 -14.79 -6.80 40.72
CA LEU A 13 -14.55 -7.48 39.45
C LEU A 13 -13.84 -6.51 38.51
N MET A 14 -12.51 -6.63 38.45
CA MET A 14 -11.66 -5.83 37.58
C MET A 14 -11.92 -6.20 36.12
N VAL A 15 -12.84 -5.48 35.46
CA VAL A 15 -13.12 -5.66 34.03
C VAL A 15 -11.98 -5.07 33.21
N CYS A 16 -10.96 -5.89 32.95
CA CYS A 16 -9.90 -5.55 32.00
C CYS A 16 -10.49 -5.30 30.60
N ARG A 17 -10.63 -4.03 30.23
CA ARG A 17 -10.97 -3.59 28.87
C ARG A 17 -9.78 -3.82 27.94
N VAL A 18 -9.59 -5.07 27.52
CA VAL A 18 -8.61 -5.42 26.48
C VAL A 18 -9.10 -4.85 25.15
N GLN A 19 -8.56 -3.69 24.75
CA GLN A 19 -8.74 -3.19 23.39
C GLN A 19 -7.87 -4.05 22.46
N ALA A 20 -8.51 -5.02 21.80
CA ALA A 20 -7.88 -5.80 20.74
C ALA A 20 -7.60 -4.91 19.52
N VAL A 21 -6.40 -4.32 19.48
CA VAL A 21 -5.88 -3.68 18.27
C VAL A 21 -5.59 -4.76 17.23
N SER A 22 -6.50 -4.94 16.28
CA SER A 22 -6.31 -5.86 15.15
C SER A 22 -5.37 -5.22 14.14
N GLU A 23 -4.08 -5.23 14.47
CA GLU A 23 -3.03 -4.93 13.49
C GLU A 23 -2.91 -6.13 12.56
N ARG A 24 -3.64 -6.09 11.44
CA ARG A 24 -3.50 -7.05 10.36
C ARG A 24 -2.08 -6.92 9.80
N LEU A 25 -1.19 -7.78 10.29
CA LEU A 25 0.12 -7.99 9.69
C LEU A 25 -0.11 -8.62 8.31
N GLU A 26 -0.22 -7.77 7.29
CA GLU A 26 -0.13 -8.18 5.89
C GLU A 26 1.21 -8.90 5.72
N LEU A 27 1.15 -10.23 5.61
CA LEU A 27 2.30 -11.09 5.36
C LEU A 27 2.85 -10.77 3.96
N ALA A 28 3.76 -9.79 3.90
CA ALA A 28 4.63 -9.60 2.76
C ALA A 28 5.35 -10.95 2.50
N PRO A 29 5.34 -11.48 1.25
CA PRO A 29 5.89 -12.79 0.98
C PRO A 29 7.38 -12.85 1.36
N ALA A 30 7.73 -13.64 2.36
CA ALA A 30 9.11 -13.87 2.73
C ALA A 30 9.83 -14.59 1.58
N GLY A 31 10.83 -13.93 0.97
CA GLY A 31 11.73 -14.53 -0.03
C GLY A 31 11.24 -14.55 -1.48
N GLY A 32 10.01 -14.10 -1.78
CA GLY A 32 9.56 -13.93 -3.16
C GLY A 32 10.04 -12.60 -3.75
N ARG A 33 10.74 -12.62 -4.90
CA ARG A 33 10.98 -11.37 -5.66
C ARG A 33 9.61 -10.79 -6.05
N SER A 34 9.31 -9.60 -5.54
CA SER A 34 8.02 -8.95 -5.79
C SER A 34 7.81 -8.72 -7.28
N GLU A 35 6.60 -9.03 -7.76
CA GLU A 35 6.29 -8.96 -9.18
C GLU A 35 6.36 -7.50 -9.67
N PRO A 36 7.06 -7.21 -10.79
CA PRO A 36 7.11 -5.87 -11.37
C PRO A 36 5.73 -5.40 -11.81
N GLN A 37 5.29 -4.29 -11.23
CA GLN A 37 4.02 -3.69 -11.58
C GLN A 37 4.00 -2.21 -11.25
N VAL A 38 3.31 -1.44 -12.08
CA VAL A 38 3.18 0.01 -11.98
C VAL A 38 1.72 0.41 -11.81
N ALA A 39 1.48 1.45 -11.02
CA ALA A 39 0.16 1.99 -10.76
C ALA A 39 0.12 3.46 -11.17
N THR A 40 -0.91 3.82 -11.92
CA THR A 40 -1.24 5.18 -12.36
C THR A 40 -2.57 5.58 -11.71
N LEU A 41 -2.73 6.85 -11.34
CA LEU A 41 -3.98 7.38 -10.78
C LEU A 41 -4.39 8.64 -11.55
N CYS A 42 -5.47 8.48 -12.32
CA CYS A 42 -6.04 9.49 -13.19
C CYS A 42 -7.38 9.96 -12.63
N GLU A 43 -7.37 11.09 -11.90
CA GLU A 43 -8.58 11.73 -11.38
C GLU A 43 -8.72 13.13 -11.98
N ALA A 44 -9.94 13.55 -12.32
CA ALA A 44 -10.18 14.80 -13.03
C ALA A 44 -9.73 16.02 -12.21
N GLY A 45 -8.89 16.88 -12.80
CA GLY A 45 -8.31 18.05 -12.12
C GLY A 45 -7.21 17.74 -11.10
N GLU A 46 -6.80 16.47 -10.97
CA GLU A 46 -5.84 16.04 -9.95
C GLU A 46 -4.64 15.31 -10.52
N VAL A 47 -3.46 15.62 -9.97
CA VAL A 47 -2.16 15.15 -10.48
C VAL A 47 -1.46 14.35 -9.38
N TYR A 48 -1.41 13.02 -9.57
CA TYR A 48 -0.69 12.10 -8.70
C TYR A 48 0.54 11.53 -9.39
N LEU A 49 1.61 11.35 -8.63
CA LEU A 49 2.81 10.65 -9.08
C LEU A 49 2.49 9.17 -9.28
N ALA A 50 2.95 8.59 -10.39
CA ALA A 50 2.89 7.15 -10.60
C ALA A 50 3.62 6.39 -9.49
N GLN A 51 3.21 5.16 -9.21
CA GLN A 51 3.89 4.28 -8.26
C GLN A 51 4.36 3.00 -8.94
N HIS A 52 5.36 2.34 -8.36
CA HIS A 52 5.84 1.03 -8.79
C HIS A 52 6.06 0.10 -7.59
N MET A 53 5.99 -1.21 -7.80
CA MET A 53 6.27 -2.19 -6.77
C MET A 53 7.78 -2.27 -6.53
N GLY A 54 8.24 -1.87 -5.33
CA GLY A 54 9.64 -1.96 -4.94
C GLY A 54 10.07 -3.37 -4.56
N GLU A 55 11.39 -3.60 -4.44
CA GLU A 55 11.98 -4.93 -4.14
C GLU A 55 11.45 -5.54 -2.83
N GLN A 56 11.02 -4.72 -1.86
CA GLN A 56 10.43 -5.13 -0.57
C GLN A 56 8.92 -5.46 -0.61
N GLY A 57 8.28 -5.49 -1.79
CA GLY A 57 6.84 -5.72 -1.89
C GLY A 57 5.97 -4.56 -1.40
N ARG A 58 6.50 -3.33 -1.50
CA ARG A 58 5.83 -2.09 -1.12
C ARG A 58 5.73 -1.15 -2.32
N TRP A 59 4.60 -0.44 -2.44
CA TRP A 59 4.43 0.60 -3.44
C TRP A 59 5.36 1.79 -3.14
N VAL A 60 6.13 2.20 -4.15
CA VAL A 60 7.07 3.32 -4.09
C VAL A 60 6.62 4.37 -5.11
N SER A 61 6.46 5.61 -4.67
CA SER A 61 6.15 6.75 -5.56
C SER A 61 7.35 7.10 -6.44
N SER A 62 7.07 7.42 -7.70
CA SER A 62 8.05 7.95 -8.65
C SER A 62 8.72 9.21 -8.11
N THR A 63 10.01 9.35 -8.39
CA THR A 63 10.75 10.62 -8.21
C THR A 63 10.57 11.56 -9.40
N ASP A 64 10.14 11.03 -10.56
CA ASP A 64 9.81 11.84 -11.74
C ASP A 64 8.46 12.53 -11.56
N LYS A 65 8.31 13.71 -12.18
CA LYS A 65 7.00 14.39 -12.30
C LYS A 65 6.01 13.68 -13.23
N LYS A 66 6.33 12.49 -13.77
CA LYS A 66 5.39 11.69 -14.58
C LYS A 66 4.17 11.35 -13.74
N SER A 67 3.02 11.83 -14.19
CA SER A 67 1.76 11.79 -13.47
C SER A 67 0.84 10.67 -14.01
N CYS A 68 -0.47 10.90 -14.05
CA CYS A 68 -1.44 10.05 -14.75
C CYS A 68 -0.96 9.73 -16.18
N MET A 69 -0.62 8.47 -16.42
CA MET A 69 -0.37 7.91 -17.73
C MET A 69 -1.57 7.03 -18.12
N THR A 70 -2.07 7.17 -19.34
CA THR A 70 -3.12 6.32 -19.91
C THR A 70 -2.67 5.62 -21.21
N ASP A 71 -1.63 6.13 -21.86
CA ASP A 71 -1.05 5.52 -23.04
C ASP A 71 -0.19 4.28 -22.68
N LYS A 72 -0.30 3.22 -23.49
CA LYS A 72 0.38 1.96 -23.25
C LYS A 72 1.90 2.03 -23.48
N LEU A 73 2.36 2.84 -24.44
CA LEU A 73 3.79 3.01 -24.69
C LEU A 73 4.43 3.85 -23.58
N GLU A 74 3.72 4.86 -23.07
CA GLU A 74 4.18 5.64 -21.92
C GLU A 74 4.30 4.78 -20.63
N ILE A 75 3.31 3.93 -20.37
CA ILE A 75 3.34 2.99 -19.23
C ILE A 75 4.47 1.96 -19.40
N LEU A 76 4.72 1.47 -20.63
CA LEU A 76 5.84 0.57 -20.94
C LEU A 76 7.21 1.25 -20.73
N GLU A 77 7.37 2.51 -21.14
CA GLU A 77 8.55 3.32 -20.87
C GLU A 77 8.78 3.49 -19.37
N TYR A 78 7.73 3.81 -18.61
CA TYR A 78 7.81 3.93 -17.15
C TYR A 78 8.16 2.60 -16.48
N CYS A 79 7.61 1.46 -16.94
CA CYS A 79 8.04 0.13 -16.49
C CYS A 79 9.54 -0.11 -16.72
N LYS A 80 10.07 0.20 -17.91
CA LYS A 80 11.51 0.08 -18.21
C LYS A 80 12.36 0.93 -17.27
N LYS A 81 11.93 2.17 -17.00
CA LYS A 81 12.63 3.09 -16.09
C LYS A 81 12.57 2.66 -14.62
N ALA A 82 11.43 2.14 -14.16
CA ALA A 82 11.25 1.65 -12.80
C ALA A 82 12.01 0.33 -12.53
N TYR A 83 12.24 -0.48 -13.57
CA TYR A 83 12.87 -1.79 -13.47
C TYR A 83 14.08 -1.95 -14.41
N PRO A 84 15.15 -1.14 -14.25
CA PRO A 84 16.29 -1.10 -15.19
C PRO A 84 17.16 -2.37 -15.19
N LYS A 85 16.98 -3.27 -14.20
CA LYS A 85 17.65 -4.58 -14.11
C LYS A 85 16.89 -5.71 -14.83
N ARG A 86 16.07 -5.36 -15.83
CA ARG A 86 15.19 -6.27 -16.57
C ARG A 86 15.01 -5.78 -17.99
N ASP A 87 14.82 -6.72 -18.91
CA ASP A 87 14.39 -6.40 -20.26
C ASP A 87 12.85 -6.43 -20.32
N ILE A 88 12.21 -5.32 -19.93
CA ILE A 88 10.75 -5.18 -20.01
C ILE A 88 10.34 -4.95 -21.46
N THR A 89 9.65 -5.93 -22.05
CA THR A 89 9.21 -5.88 -23.45
C THR A 89 7.71 -5.62 -23.60
N ASN A 90 6.90 -5.90 -22.58
CA ASN A 90 5.45 -5.78 -22.67
C ASN A 90 4.79 -5.39 -21.33
N ILE A 91 3.53 -4.95 -21.37
CA ILE A 91 2.71 -4.65 -20.19
C ILE A 91 1.33 -5.29 -20.31
N VAL A 92 0.75 -5.67 -19.16
CA VAL A 92 -0.62 -6.21 -19.08
C VAL A 92 -1.35 -5.54 -17.92
N GLU A 93 -2.51 -4.92 -18.19
CA GLU A 93 -3.39 -4.40 -17.15
C GLU A 93 -3.94 -5.56 -16.31
N SER A 94 -3.98 -5.39 -14.99
CA SER A 94 -4.51 -6.40 -14.07
C SER A 94 -6.02 -6.57 -14.23
N SER A 95 -6.49 -7.81 -14.24
CA SER A 95 -7.92 -8.15 -14.19
C SER A 95 -8.60 -7.63 -12.91
N HIS A 96 -7.87 -7.63 -11.80
CA HIS A 96 -8.36 -7.27 -10.46
C HIS A 96 -7.90 -5.88 -10.02
N TYR A 97 -8.74 -5.23 -9.21
CA TYR A 97 -8.38 -4.01 -8.50
C TYR A 97 -7.51 -4.33 -7.29
N VAL A 98 -6.48 -3.53 -7.08
CA VAL A 98 -5.60 -3.56 -5.90
C VAL A 98 -5.72 -2.23 -5.16
N ARG A 99 -5.76 -2.28 -3.82
CA ARG A 99 -5.76 -1.08 -2.98
C ARG A 99 -4.33 -0.55 -2.87
N VAL A 100 -4.06 0.52 -3.60
CA VAL A 100 -2.78 1.22 -3.58
C VAL A 100 -2.88 2.43 -2.65
N SER A 101 -1.90 2.60 -1.76
CA SER A 101 -1.87 3.63 -0.71
C SER A 101 -0.62 4.51 -0.81
N GLY A 102 -0.70 5.70 -0.23
CA GLY A 102 0.43 6.65 -0.24
C GLY A 102 0.54 7.45 -1.54
N TRP A 103 -0.56 7.65 -2.28
CA TRP A 103 -0.55 8.48 -3.49
C TRP A 103 -0.12 9.91 -3.16
N CYS A 104 0.95 10.36 -3.83
CA CYS A 104 1.57 11.67 -3.67
C CYS A 104 1.16 12.59 -4.82
N LYS A 105 0.90 13.87 -4.54
CA LYS A 105 0.93 14.92 -5.58
C LYS A 105 2.37 15.43 -5.73
N PRO A 106 2.81 15.90 -6.92
CA PRO A 106 4.13 16.50 -7.10
C PRO A 106 4.42 17.58 -6.04
N GLY A 107 5.62 17.56 -5.44
CA GLY A 107 6.04 18.52 -4.42
C GLY A 107 5.33 18.42 -3.06
N ARG A 108 4.47 17.41 -2.83
CA ARG A 108 3.85 17.17 -1.51
C ARG A 108 4.56 16.03 -0.77
N THR A 109 4.92 16.26 0.49
CA THR A 109 5.53 15.26 1.38
C THR A 109 4.51 14.40 2.14
N LYS A 110 3.27 14.86 2.28
CA LYS A 110 2.19 14.17 3.01
C LYS A 110 1.31 13.39 2.03
N CYS A 111 1.61 12.11 1.82
CA CYS A 111 0.89 11.24 0.91
C CYS A 111 0.02 10.24 1.71
N LYS A 112 -1.26 10.58 1.91
CA LYS A 112 -2.20 9.77 2.71
C LYS A 112 -3.32 9.11 1.90
N LEU A 113 -3.45 9.47 0.64
CA LEU A 113 -4.54 9.02 -0.21
C LEU A 113 -4.38 7.51 -0.52
N SER A 114 -5.50 6.78 -0.51
CA SER A 114 -5.58 5.40 -0.95
C SER A 114 -6.68 5.26 -2.00
N ARG A 115 -6.41 4.50 -3.06
CA ARG A 115 -7.36 4.22 -4.15
C ARG A 115 -7.28 2.77 -4.58
N TRP A 116 -8.41 2.23 -5.01
CA TRP A 116 -8.47 0.97 -5.74
C TRP A 116 -8.19 1.26 -7.21
N VAL A 117 -7.14 0.67 -7.76
CA VAL A 117 -6.76 0.82 -9.17
C VAL A 117 -6.43 -0.55 -9.77
N LYS A 118 -6.41 -0.65 -11.10
CA LYS A 118 -5.83 -1.80 -11.81
C LYS A 118 -4.37 -1.47 -12.14
N PRO A 119 -3.38 -2.09 -11.48
CA PRO A 119 -1.99 -1.89 -11.85
C PRO A 119 -1.65 -2.61 -13.16
N TYR A 120 -0.61 -2.15 -13.85
CA TYR A 120 -0.04 -2.81 -15.01
C TYR A 120 1.15 -3.66 -14.59
N ARG A 121 1.11 -4.96 -14.88
CA ARG A 121 2.25 -5.87 -14.72
C ARG A 121 3.28 -5.57 -15.81
N CYS A 122 4.54 -5.38 -15.43
CA CYS A 122 5.64 -5.17 -16.36
C CYS A 122 6.28 -6.52 -16.70
N LEU A 123 6.11 -6.98 -17.94
CA LEU A 123 6.57 -8.30 -18.38
C LEU A 123 7.95 -8.19 -19.04
N GLY A 124 8.90 -8.98 -18.53
CA GLY A 124 10.27 -9.00 -19.02
C GLY A 124 11.14 -10.05 -18.35
N THR A 125 12.25 -10.39 -19.01
CA THR A 125 13.29 -11.27 -18.49
C THR A 125 14.27 -10.50 -17.60
N TYR A 126 15.13 -11.24 -16.89
CA TYR A 126 16.30 -10.68 -16.19
C TYR A 126 17.54 -10.81 -17.06
#